data_AF-A0A8H2JJ68-F1
#
_entry.id   AF-A0A8H2JJ68-F1
#
_cell.length_a   1.000
_cell.length_b   1.000
_cell.length_c   1.000
_cell.angle_alpha   90.00
_cell.angle_beta   90.00
_cell.angle_gamma   90.00
#
_symmetry.space_group_name_H-M   'P 1'
#
loop_
_entity.id
_entity.type
_entity.pdbx_description
1 polymer ?
#
loop_
_entity_poly.entity_id
_entity_poly.type
_entity_poly.pdbx_seq_one_letter_code
_entity_poly.pdbx_strand_id
1 'polypeptide(L)'
;MAAFPTFESVLIKISNAVGASKKLTSKSKTKFKNTEMNIDNMFDTWRKVLNSIFDALELEKAERDDLLANIEHDYYIHKAIETNVFTFKASVQKIIWQYLARVLIPALARHTVFWQIESKIDEGMPGGRFWYLPFLNPEKQSAQIELPLQQVLNWLLDLIEEPKSNIANNLESELRIYEESGTILKNLYNWQSGKVTPEISSIKTTFPDDVLITFKGCFQPSENSCAFEQSLIFINNKGHNAHTLQHEINISYQDLVTILSGNCSQKQKVEFVNKIDERYQQPSTKTIRQRLIVARAIQDGYEQLVKFLTPNTEKFCTDLKQNKVMQLVRIYEATYNHTMQAHLACSKISELTRDRKLREQHENKLFTESLPPFLRYDLLLCVATEKFNTIDMVAPRLTDIFSEAERETFLDDIFPISKESMEQISKNFIKYIQYTKALNENIESYGTKLKQNKAPFKLLKYIDDFKLVYELAKGDYPNSKVTQLIFARLKELEKSNDDKIKGVILELDLLLSQDKFDRKTETQIEELLKLAWSNPEHQFWLPIILTWFNGFDYPS
;
A
#
# COMPACT_ATOMS: atom_id res chain seq x y z
N MET A 1 15.28 10.46 -14.33
CA MET A 1 15.19 9.85 -12.98
C MET A 1 13.83 9.22 -12.81
N ALA A 2 13.73 8.26 -11.89
CA ALA A 2 12.54 7.53 -11.48
C ALA A 2 11.24 8.36 -11.53
N ALA A 3 10.19 7.85 -12.19
CA ALA A 3 8.86 8.43 -12.09
C ALA A 3 8.18 8.16 -10.73
N PHE A 4 8.93 7.65 -9.75
CA PHE A 4 8.46 7.53 -8.38
C PHE A 4 8.30 8.94 -7.79
N PRO A 5 7.20 9.20 -7.09
CA PRO A 5 7.02 10.47 -6.40
C PRO A 5 7.99 10.49 -5.22
N THR A 6 8.70 11.61 -5.04
CA THR A 6 9.53 11.82 -3.85
C THR A 6 8.71 11.63 -2.59
N PHE A 7 9.29 11.05 -1.53
CA PHE A 7 8.60 10.88 -0.25
C PHE A 7 8.09 12.21 0.30
N GLU A 8 8.85 13.29 0.11
CA GLU A 8 8.50 14.66 0.48
C GLU A 8 7.22 15.13 -0.25
N SER A 9 7.06 14.79 -1.53
CA SER A 9 5.85 15.11 -2.27
C SER A 9 4.62 14.38 -1.73
N VAL A 10 4.77 13.13 -1.32
CA VAL A 10 3.72 12.32 -0.68
C VAL A 10 3.33 12.94 0.67
N LEU A 11 4.29 13.31 1.51
CA LEU A 11 3.99 13.95 2.79
C LEU A 11 3.24 15.27 2.66
N ILE A 12 3.58 16.10 1.68
CA ILE A 12 2.83 17.33 1.45
C ILE A 12 1.40 17.02 0.99
N LYS A 13 1.20 15.97 0.19
CA LYS A 13 -0.14 15.53 -0.21
C LYS A 13 -0.97 15.06 1.01
N ILE A 14 -0.38 14.24 1.88
CA ILE A 14 -1.02 13.81 3.14
C ILE A 14 -1.34 15.03 4.01
N SER A 15 -0.37 15.93 4.21
CA SER A 15 -0.55 17.16 4.98
C SER A 15 -1.69 18.03 4.44
N ASN A 16 -1.87 18.12 3.12
CA ASN A 16 -3.01 18.83 2.53
C ASN A 16 -4.34 18.09 2.80
N ALA A 17 -4.36 16.77 2.63
CA ALA A 17 -5.57 15.95 2.78
C ALA A 17 -6.13 16.01 4.20
N VAL A 18 -5.25 16.09 5.22
CA VAL A 18 -5.63 16.24 6.64
C VAL A 18 -5.69 17.71 7.11
N GLY A 19 -5.49 18.68 6.21
CA GLY A 19 -5.61 20.11 6.53
C GLY A 19 -4.46 20.70 7.37
N ALA A 20 -3.34 20.00 7.44
CA ALA A 20 -2.13 20.38 8.19
C ALA A 20 -1.20 21.35 7.43
N SER A 21 -1.46 21.65 6.16
CA SER A 21 -0.48 22.31 5.30
C SER A 21 -0.36 23.83 5.46
N LYS A 22 -1.08 24.44 6.40
CA LYS A 22 -1.11 25.91 6.60
C LYS A 22 0.21 26.50 7.11
N LYS A 23 1.08 25.69 7.72
CA LYS A 23 2.33 26.17 8.36
C LYS A 23 3.51 26.43 7.40
N LEU A 24 3.40 26.08 6.10
CA LEU A 24 4.47 26.28 5.11
C LEU A 24 4.07 27.21 3.96
N THR A 25 4.99 28.09 3.56
CA THR A 25 4.81 28.95 2.37
C THR A 25 4.86 28.14 1.07
N SER A 26 4.22 28.63 0.01
CA SER A 26 4.20 27.95 -1.31
C SER A 26 5.62 27.69 -1.84
N LYS A 27 6.54 28.66 -1.71
CA LYS A 27 7.94 28.51 -2.12
C LYS A 27 8.67 27.41 -1.33
N SER A 28 8.47 27.37 -0.01
CA SER A 28 9.05 26.33 0.84
C SER A 28 8.50 24.95 0.50
N LYS A 29 7.18 24.84 0.24
CA LYS A 29 6.56 23.59 -0.19
C LYS A 29 7.17 23.07 -1.49
N THR A 30 7.36 23.92 -2.50
CA THR A 30 7.95 23.50 -3.77
C THR A 30 9.37 22.98 -3.59
N LYS A 31 10.23 23.73 -2.89
CA LYS A 31 11.61 23.31 -2.62
C LYS A 31 11.68 21.99 -1.86
N PHE A 32 10.78 21.78 -0.89
CA PHE A 32 10.73 20.55 -0.10
C PHE A 32 10.37 19.35 -0.97
N LYS A 33 9.30 19.46 -1.77
CA LYS A 33 8.83 18.41 -2.69
C LYS A 33 9.89 17.98 -3.71
N ASN A 34 10.72 18.91 -4.15
CA ASN A 34 11.74 18.70 -5.17
C ASN A 34 13.12 18.39 -4.57
N THR A 35 13.21 18.23 -3.24
CA THR A 35 14.46 18.03 -2.51
C THR A 35 15.54 19.10 -2.74
N GLU A 36 15.15 20.34 -3.03
CA GLU A 36 16.02 21.50 -3.36
C GLU A 36 16.41 22.36 -2.13
N MET A 37 16.40 21.77 -0.94
CA MET A 37 16.81 22.45 0.30
C MET A 37 18.18 21.96 0.75
N ASN A 38 18.88 22.78 1.55
CA ASN A 38 20.03 22.24 2.28
C ASN A 38 19.56 21.20 3.32
N ILE A 39 20.49 20.37 3.79
CA ILE A 39 20.17 19.23 4.66
C ILE A 39 19.51 19.69 5.97
N ASP A 40 20.04 20.73 6.62
CA ASP A 40 19.47 21.24 7.89
C ASP A 40 18.02 21.74 7.72
N ASN A 41 17.75 22.55 6.69
CA ASN A 41 16.40 23.04 6.42
C ASN A 41 15.47 21.90 5.97
N MET A 42 16.00 20.86 5.32
CA MET A 42 15.24 19.68 4.95
C MET A 42 14.72 18.96 6.20
N PHE A 43 15.62 18.65 7.15
CA PHE A 43 15.25 18.00 8.42
C PHE A 43 14.27 18.83 9.25
N ASP A 44 14.49 20.14 9.35
CA ASP A 44 13.57 21.03 10.05
C ASP A 44 12.18 21.07 9.38
N THR A 45 12.13 21.06 8.05
CA THR A 45 10.87 21.06 7.30
C THR A 45 10.14 19.73 7.47
N TRP A 46 10.85 18.61 7.42
CA TRP A 46 10.32 17.28 7.74
C TRP A 46 9.64 17.25 9.10
N ARG A 47 10.35 17.70 10.15
CA ARG A 47 9.81 17.77 11.52
C ARG A 47 8.55 18.63 11.59
N LYS A 48 8.54 19.80 10.93
CA LYS A 48 7.38 20.70 10.90
C LYS A 48 6.17 20.07 10.20
N VAL A 49 6.38 19.38 9.08
CA VAL A 49 5.30 18.73 8.33
C VAL A 49 4.71 17.59 9.14
N LEU A 50 5.55 16.69 9.67
CA LEU A 50 5.11 15.54 10.47
C LEU A 50 4.37 15.99 11.73
N ASN A 51 4.93 16.92 12.50
CA ASN A 51 4.24 17.45 13.68
C ASN A 51 2.88 18.07 13.32
N SER A 52 2.77 18.75 12.18
CA SER A 52 1.50 19.32 11.75
C SER A 52 0.47 18.26 11.36
N ILE A 53 0.90 17.15 10.75
CA ILE A 53 0.04 15.99 10.47
C ILE A 53 -0.43 15.36 11.78
N PHE A 54 0.48 15.13 12.71
CA PHE A 54 0.18 14.53 14.02
C PHE A 54 -0.78 15.39 14.84
N ASP A 55 -0.59 16.71 14.84
CA ASP A 55 -1.51 17.66 15.48
C ASP A 55 -2.88 17.66 14.80
N ALA A 56 -2.94 17.55 13.47
CA ALA A 56 -4.20 17.52 12.73
C ALA A 56 -4.99 16.22 12.95
N LEU A 57 -4.30 15.12 13.20
CA LEU A 57 -4.86 13.83 13.58
C LEU A 57 -5.05 13.68 15.10
N GLU A 58 -4.72 14.71 15.89
CA GLU A 58 -4.85 14.73 17.35
C GLU A 58 -4.19 13.53 18.05
N LEU A 59 -3.05 13.07 17.51
CA LEU A 59 -2.32 11.91 18.03
C LEU A 59 -1.65 12.21 19.37
N GLU A 60 -1.71 11.25 20.28
CA GLU A 60 -1.02 11.22 21.55
C GLU A 60 0.47 10.89 21.37
N LYS A 61 1.29 11.15 22.39
CA LYS A 61 2.75 11.00 22.30
C LYS A 61 3.19 9.59 21.85
N ALA A 62 2.62 8.54 22.44
CA ALA A 62 2.97 7.17 22.10
C ALA A 62 2.65 6.83 20.62
N GLU A 63 1.49 7.28 20.14
CA GLU A 63 1.06 7.10 18.74
C GLU A 63 1.99 7.86 17.78
N ARG A 64 2.45 9.05 18.16
CA ARG A 64 3.41 9.84 17.37
C ARG A 64 4.76 9.16 17.24
N ASP A 65 5.28 8.65 18.36
CA ASP A 65 6.59 8.00 18.40
C ASP A 65 6.59 6.73 17.54
N ASP A 66 5.51 5.94 17.60
CA ASP A 66 5.36 4.73 16.78
C ASP A 66 5.17 5.04 15.28
N LEU A 67 4.29 6.01 14.94
CA LEU A 67 4.12 6.46 13.55
C LEU A 67 5.43 7.00 12.96
N LEU A 68 6.22 7.73 13.75
CA LEU A 68 7.50 8.25 13.28
C LEU A 68 8.48 7.11 12.92
N ALA A 69 8.55 6.05 13.74
CA ALA A 69 9.38 4.89 13.46
C ALA A 69 8.94 4.16 12.17
N ASN A 70 7.64 4.00 11.95
CA ASN A 70 7.10 3.38 10.73
C ASN A 70 7.39 4.24 9.49
N ILE A 71 7.25 5.57 9.58
CA ILE A 71 7.58 6.50 8.48
C ILE A 71 9.06 6.44 8.14
N GLU A 72 9.95 6.38 9.14
CA GLU A 72 11.38 6.25 8.90
C GLU A 72 11.71 4.95 8.17
N HIS A 73 11.13 3.83 8.61
CA HIS A 73 11.29 2.54 7.94
C HIS A 73 10.81 2.57 6.48
N ASP A 74 9.61 3.08 6.25
CA ASP A 74 9.02 3.18 4.91
C ASP A 74 9.81 4.15 4.01
N TYR A 75 10.41 5.19 4.57
CA TYR A 75 11.29 6.12 3.84
C TYR A 75 12.54 5.39 3.33
N TYR A 76 13.21 4.58 4.16
CA TYR A 76 14.38 3.81 3.71
C TYR A 76 14.01 2.82 2.61
N ILE A 77 12.89 2.11 2.74
CA ILE A 77 12.42 1.20 1.68
C ILE A 77 12.11 1.98 0.40
N HIS A 78 11.38 3.10 0.50
CA HIS A 78 11.08 3.93 -0.65
C HIS A 78 12.35 4.40 -1.36
N LYS A 79 13.35 4.89 -0.61
CA LYS A 79 14.62 5.33 -1.18
C LYS A 79 15.39 4.18 -1.83
N ALA A 80 15.45 3.01 -1.19
CA ALA A 80 16.06 1.84 -1.78
C ALA A 80 15.40 1.44 -3.12
N ILE A 81 14.08 1.52 -3.21
CA ILE A 81 13.36 1.28 -4.47
C ILE A 81 13.63 2.39 -5.49
N GLU A 82 13.54 3.66 -5.09
CA GLU A 82 13.78 4.82 -5.95
C GLU A 82 15.16 4.79 -6.61
N THR A 83 16.19 4.37 -5.87
CA THR A 83 17.58 4.36 -6.35
C THR A 83 17.96 3.11 -7.13
N ASN A 84 17.28 1.97 -6.91
CA ASN A 84 17.66 0.68 -7.49
C ASN A 84 16.69 0.15 -8.56
N VAL A 85 15.63 0.89 -8.90
CA VAL A 85 14.67 0.48 -9.94
C VAL A 85 14.80 1.33 -11.20
N PHE A 86 14.92 0.66 -12.34
CA PHE A 86 14.87 1.29 -13.64
C PHE A 86 13.47 1.17 -14.25
N THR A 87 12.93 2.30 -14.68
CA THR A 87 11.54 2.40 -15.15
C THR A 87 11.41 2.41 -16.67
N PHE A 88 12.52 2.61 -17.40
CA PHE A 88 12.58 2.58 -18.86
C PHE A 88 11.45 3.38 -19.52
N LYS A 89 10.66 2.72 -20.37
CA LYS A 89 9.52 3.31 -21.09
C LYS A 89 8.20 3.22 -20.31
N ALA A 90 8.17 2.63 -19.12
CA ALA A 90 6.94 2.45 -18.38
C ALA A 90 6.25 3.79 -18.11
N SER A 91 4.95 3.84 -18.33
CA SER A 91 4.13 5.02 -18.01
C SER A 91 4.14 5.28 -16.50
N VAL A 92 3.92 6.54 -16.11
CA VAL A 92 3.81 6.93 -14.69
C VAL A 92 2.69 6.13 -14.00
N GLN A 93 1.57 5.87 -14.69
CA GLN A 93 0.48 5.05 -14.16
C GLN A 93 0.96 3.62 -13.84
N LYS A 94 1.69 2.97 -14.76
CA LYS A 94 2.24 1.63 -14.52
C LYS A 94 3.22 1.64 -13.36
N ILE A 95 4.08 2.65 -13.26
CA ILE A 95 5.08 2.76 -12.19
C ILE A 95 4.41 2.88 -10.83
N ILE A 96 3.47 3.82 -10.69
CA ILE A 96 2.69 4.01 -9.46
C ILE A 96 1.88 2.76 -9.12
N TRP A 97 1.23 2.15 -10.12
CA TRP A 97 0.43 0.94 -9.93
C TRP A 97 1.24 -0.20 -9.32
N GLN A 98 2.39 -0.53 -9.91
CA GLN A 98 3.23 -1.63 -9.45
C GLN A 98 3.89 -1.30 -8.09
N TYR A 99 4.25 -0.03 -7.84
CA TYR A 99 4.78 0.43 -6.55
C TYR A 99 3.75 0.27 -5.42
N LEU A 100 2.53 0.76 -5.63
CA LEU A 100 1.47 0.66 -4.64
C LEU A 100 1.15 -0.81 -4.31
N ALA A 101 1.05 -1.64 -5.35
CA ALA A 101 0.72 -3.05 -5.22
C ALA A 101 1.75 -3.88 -4.44
N ARG A 102 3.05 -3.61 -4.63
CA ARG A 102 4.15 -4.45 -4.10
C ARG A 102 4.85 -3.90 -2.87
N VAL A 103 4.76 -2.59 -2.64
CA VAL A 103 5.54 -1.92 -1.60
C VAL A 103 4.62 -1.22 -0.61
N LEU A 104 3.89 -0.20 -1.06
CA LEU A 104 3.22 0.70 -0.13
C LEU A 104 1.99 0.06 0.55
N ILE A 105 1.06 -0.51 -0.23
CA ILE A 105 -0.18 -1.05 0.33
C ILE A 105 0.08 -2.25 1.26
N PRO A 106 0.96 -3.21 0.93
CA PRO A 106 1.34 -4.28 1.86
C PRO A 106 1.93 -3.75 3.17
N ALA A 107 2.83 -2.76 3.11
CA ALA A 107 3.42 -2.16 4.31
C ALA A 107 2.35 -1.50 5.20
N LEU A 108 1.50 -0.64 4.61
CA LEU A 108 0.41 0.04 5.32
C LEU A 108 -0.56 -0.94 6.00
N ALA A 109 -0.93 -2.03 5.32
CA ALA A 109 -1.82 -3.03 5.88
C ALA A 109 -1.23 -3.71 7.12
N ARG A 110 0.08 -4.01 7.10
CA ARG A 110 0.78 -4.61 8.24
C ARG A 110 0.91 -3.64 9.41
N HIS A 111 1.34 -2.41 9.16
CA HIS A 111 1.44 -1.36 10.17
C HIS A 111 0.10 -1.17 10.88
N THR A 112 -0.99 -1.17 10.11
CA THR A 112 -2.34 -0.97 10.67
C THR A 112 -2.80 -2.13 11.57
N VAL A 113 -2.41 -3.38 11.28
CA VAL A 113 -2.67 -4.50 12.19
C VAL A 113 -1.97 -4.29 13.54
N PHE A 114 -0.69 -3.91 13.52
CA PHE A 114 0.06 -3.69 14.74
C PHE A 114 -0.51 -2.54 15.57
N TRP A 115 -0.93 -1.47 14.92
CA TRP A 115 -1.69 -0.39 15.56
C TRP A 115 -3.02 -0.86 16.14
N GLN A 116 -3.75 -1.72 15.43
CA GLN A 116 -5.03 -2.23 15.93
C GLN A 116 -4.86 -3.13 17.15
N ILE A 117 -3.77 -3.91 17.21
CA ILE A 117 -3.45 -4.77 18.34
C ILE A 117 -3.08 -3.94 19.58
N GLU A 118 -2.28 -2.89 19.40
CA GLU A 118 -1.74 -2.10 20.52
C GLU A 118 -2.68 -0.96 20.97
N SER A 119 -3.35 -0.28 20.04
CA SER A 119 -4.09 0.97 20.28
C SER A 119 -5.59 0.90 19.97
N LYS A 120 -6.08 -0.20 19.37
CA LYS A 120 -7.50 -0.40 18.98
C LYS A 120 -8.16 0.81 18.30
N ILE A 121 -7.55 1.36 17.26
CA ILE A 121 -8.05 2.56 16.54
C ILE A 121 -9.52 2.39 16.07
N ASP A 122 -9.92 1.16 15.75
CA ASP A 122 -11.27 0.83 15.29
C ASP A 122 -12.30 0.61 16.42
N GLU A 123 -11.95 0.89 17.69
CA GLU A 123 -12.85 0.63 18.83
C GLU A 123 -14.19 1.39 18.70
N GLY A 124 -15.32 0.67 18.74
CA GLY A 124 -16.64 1.27 18.49
C GLY A 124 -17.00 1.47 17.02
N MET A 125 -16.13 1.13 16.07
CA MET A 125 -16.50 1.03 14.66
C MET A 125 -17.06 -0.37 14.34
N PRO A 126 -17.83 -0.52 13.24
CA PRO A 126 -18.26 -1.83 12.75
C PRO A 126 -17.08 -2.78 12.51
N GLY A 127 -17.10 -3.97 13.10
CA GLY A 127 -15.98 -4.92 13.05
C GLY A 127 -15.83 -5.70 11.73
N GLY A 128 -16.85 -5.72 10.88
CA GLY A 128 -16.85 -6.51 9.64
C GLY A 128 -16.31 -5.79 8.41
N ARG A 129 -15.87 -4.54 8.53
CA ARG A 129 -15.39 -3.71 7.41
C ARG A 129 -14.39 -2.66 7.90
N PHE A 130 -13.50 -2.24 7.02
CA PHE A 130 -12.55 -1.16 7.29
C PHE A 130 -13.22 0.19 7.05
N TRP A 131 -13.56 0.90 8.12
CA TRP A 131 -14.29 2.18 8.03
C TRP A 131 -13.55 3.27 7.25
N TYR A 132 -12.23 3.18 7.16
CA TYR A 132 -11.38 4.11 6.44
C TYR A 132 -11.13 3.71 4.97
N LEU A 133 -11.58 2.53 4.50
CA LEU A 133 -11.42 2.09 3.11
C LEU A 133 -12.76 2.00 2.37
N PRO A 134 -12.77 2.17 1.03
CA PRO A 134 -13.96 1.88 0.23
C PRO A 134 -14.39 0.42 0.41
N PHE A 135 -15.69 0.21 0.64
CA PHE A 135 -16.25 -1.11 0.91
C PHE A 135 -17.23 -1.53 -0.19
N LEU A 136 -17.05 -2.73 -0.74
CA LEU A 136 -18.00 -3.31 -1.69
C LEU A 136 -19.05 -4.12 -0.91
N ASN A 137 -20.21 -3.52 -0.66
CA ASN A 137 -21.26 -4.16 0.13
C ASN A 137 -21.97 -5.27 -0.69
N PRO A 138 -21.85 -6.56 -0.30
CA PRO A 138 -22.48 -7.65 -1.03
C PRO A 138 -24.00 -7.75 -0.82
N GLU A 139 -24.55 -7.10 0.22
CA GLU A 139 -25.97 -7.18 0.59
C GLU A 139 -26.85 -6.13 -0.12
N LYS A 140 -26.26 -5.06 -0.65
CA LYS A 140 -27.01 -4.02 -1.37
C LYS A 140 -27.36 -4.48 -2.79
N GLN A 141 -28.66 -4.47 -3.12
CA GLN A 141 -29.19 -4.86 -4.44
C GLN A 141 -28.53 -4.08 -5.59
N SER A 142 -28.24 -2.80 -5.39
CA SER A 142 -27.32 -2.06 -6.26
C SER A 142 -25.90 -2.29 -5.73
N ALA A 143 -25.15 -3.22 -6.34
CA ALA A 143 -23.73 -3.39 -6.05
C ALA A 143 -23.02 -2.04 -6.21
N GLN A 144 -22.82 -1.32 -5.09
CA GLN A 144 -22.26 0.02 -5.04
C GLN A 144 -21.15 0.05 -3.99
N ILE A 145 -20.10 0.81 -4.29
CA ILE A 145 -18.99 1.04 -3.36
C ILE A 145 -19.43 2.05 -2.31
N GLU A 146 -19.37 1.66 -1.04
CA GLU A 146 -19.55 2.56 0.10
C GLU A 146 -18.23 3.26 0.41
N LEU A 147 -18.19 4.58 0.26
CA LEU A 147 -16.97 5.35 0.50
C LEU A 147 -16.74 5.57 2.00
N PRO A 148 -15.48 5.76 2.45
CA PRO A 148 -15.14 5.89 3.86
C PRO A 148 -15.96 6.95 4.61
N LEU A 149 -16.18 8.12 4.01
CA LEU A 149 -16.95 9.19 4.67
C LEU A 149 -18.39 8.76 4.92
N GLN A 150 -19.02 8.09 3.94
CA GLN A 150 -20.37 7.58 4.09
C GLN A 150 -20.45 6.57 5.23
N GLN A 151 -19.45 5.69 5.37
CA GLN A 151 -19.39 4.72 6.45
C GLN A 151 -19.31 5.39 7.83
N VAL A 152 -18.44 6.40 7.99
CA VAL A 152 -18.31 7.15 9.25
C VAL A 152 -19.56 7.97 9.56
N LEU A 153 -20.19 8.60 8.57
CA LEU A 153 -21.44 9.35 8.78
C LEU A 153 -22.58 8.42 9.21
N ASN A 154 -22.71 7.25 8.57
CA ASN A 154 -23.71 6.25 8.94
C ASN A 154 -23.48 5.74 10.37
N TRP A 155 -22.22 5.47 10.73
CA TRP A 155 -21.84 5.11 12.10
C TRP A 155 -22.23 6.18 13.12
N LEU A 156 -21.94 7.45 12.83
CA LEU A 156 -22.23 8.54 13.76
C LEU A 156 -23.75 8.78 13.92
N LEU A 157 -24.50 8.75 12.81
CA LEU A 157 -25.95 8.86 12.84
C LEU A 157 -26.58 7.71 13.63
N ASP A 158 -26.09 6.48 13.43
CA ASP A 158 -26.52 5.30 14.19
C ASP A 158 -26.32 5.45 15.72
N LEU A 159 -25.31 6.20 16.17
CA LEU A 159 -25.07 6.45 17.60
C LEU A 159 -25.87 7.65 18.15
N ILE A 160 -26.13 8.67 17.34
CA ILE A 160 -26.89 9.85 17.76
C ILE A 160 -28.39 9.53 17.84
N GLU A 161 -28.90 8.84 16.83
CA GLU A 161 -30.34 8.63 16.63
C GLU A 161 -30.92 7.47 17.45
N GLU A 162 -32.23 7.52 17.69
CA GLU A 162 -32.94 6.40 18.30
C GLU A 162 -33.02 5.23 17.32
N PRO A 163 -32.92 3.97 17.79
CA PRO A 163 -33.16 2.81 16.95
C PRO A 163 -34.50 2.91 16.21
N LYS A 164 -34.49 2.76 14.88
CA LYS A 164 -35.66 2.88 13.97
C LYS A 164 -36.25 4.29 13.82
N SER A 165 -35.56 5.35 14.23
CA SER A 165 -36.01 6.71 13.94
C SER A 165 -35.85 7.04 12.44
N ASN A 166 -36.89 7.63 11.83
CA ASN A 166 -36.93 8.03 10.41
C ASN A 166 -36.76 9.55 10.27
N ILE A 167 -35.84 10.15 11.04
CA ILE A 167 -35.65 11.62 11.11
C ILE A 167 -35.33 12.21 9.73
N ALA A 168 -34.69 11.42 8.85
CA ALA A 168 -34.42 11.76 7.45
C ALA A 168 -35.67 12.21 6.66
N ASN A 169 -36.87 11.77 7.03
CA ASN A 169 -38.11 12.09 6.30
C ASN A 169 -38.74 13.44 6.73
N ASN A 170 -38.34 14.02 7.88
CA ASN A 170 -38.96 15.21 8.48
C ASN A 170 -37.92 16.16 9.12
N LEU A 171 -36.80 16.39 8.44
CA LEU A 171 -35.66 17.22 8.88
C LEU A 171 -36.05 18.62 9.41
N GLU A 172 -37.08 19.26 8.86
CA GLU A 172 -37.49 20.63 9.25
C GLU A 172 -38.45 20.68 10.45
N SER A 173 -39.24 19.61 10.71
CA SER A 173 -40.25 19.59 11.78
C SER A 173 -39.82 18.82 13.03
N GLU A 174 -38.91 17.85 12.91
CA GLU A 174 -38.48 16.99 14.02
C GLU A 174 -37.18 17.47 14.70
N LEU A 175 -36.31 18.18 13.97
CA LEU A 175 -35.16 18.84 14.58
C LEU A 175 -35.67 20.12 15.25
N ARG A 176 -35.67 20.17 16.58
CA ARG A 176 -35.77 21.44 17.30
C ARG A 176 -34.49 22.24 16.99
N ILE A 177 -34.51 22.99 15.88
CA ILE A 177 -33.37 23.73 15.29
C ILE A 177 -32.72 24.76 16.25
N TYR A 178 -33.27 24.94 17.45
CA TYR A 178 -32.76 25.83 18.50
C TYR A 178 -31.89 25.13 19.57
N GLU A 179 -31.71 23.80 19.50
CA GLU A 179 -30.76 23.04 20.33
C GLU A 179 -29.54 22.62 19.48
N GLU A 180 -28.33 22.65 20.05
CA GLU A 180 -27.06 22.38 19.34
C GLU A 180 -27.07 21.04 18.57
N SER A 181 -27.74 20.03 19.12
CA SER A 181 -27.92 18.71 18.51
C SER A 181 -28.67 18.73 17.17
N GLY A 182 -29.65 19.64 17.00
CA GLY A 182 -30.42 19.77 15.77
C GLY A 182 -29.61 20.31 14.59
N THR A 183 -28.66 21.23 14.87
CA THR A 183 -27.76 21.78 13.84
C THR A 183 -26.75 20.74 13.37
N ILE A 184 -26.25 19.90 14.28
CA ILE A 184 -25.31 18.80 13.96
C ILE A 184 -25.99 17.79 13.04
N LEU A 185 -27.20 17.32 13.37
CA LEU A 185 -27.93 16.37 12.54
C LEU A 185 -28.17 16.90 11.12
N LYS A 186 -28.58 18.18 10.98
CA LYS A 186 -28.71 18.83 9.67
C LYS A 186 -27.42 18.79 8.86
N ASN A 187 -26.27 19.09 9.48
CA ASN A 187 -24.97 19.04 8.82
C ASN A 187 -24.60 17.62 8.39
N LEU A 188 -24.83 16.62 9.26
CA LEU A 188 -24.56 15.21 8.96
C LEU A 188 -25.39 14.71 7.77
N TYR A 189 -26.69 14.99 7.73
CA TYR A 189 -27.55 14.63 6.60
C TYR A 189 -27.15 15.34 5.29
N ASN A 190 -26.74 16.61 5.37
CA ASN A 190 -26.23 17.33 4.21
C ASN A 190 -24.97 16.66 3.64
N TRP A 191 -24.03 16.26 4.50
CA TRP A 191 -22.82 15.54 4.07
C TRP A 191 -23.14 14.13 3.57
N GLN A 192 -24.08 13.42 4.19
CA GLN A 192 -24.51 12.07 3.80
C GLN A 192 -25.17 12.05 2.42
N SER A 193 -25.90 13.11 2.05
CA SER A 193 -26.52 13.26 0.72
C SER A 193 -25.51 13.31 -0.43
N GLY A 194 -24.21 13.40 -0.13
CA GLY A 194 -23.13 13.39 -1.13
C GLY A 194 -22.99 14.67 -1.94
N LYS A 195 -23.82 15.70 -1.67
CA LYS A 195 -23.76 17.00 -2.35
C LYS A 195 -22.47 17.77 -2.05
N VAL A 196 -21.87 17.57 -0.88
CA VAL A 196 -20.66 18.28 -0.45
C VAL A 196 -19.80 17.36 0.42
N THR A 197 -18.53 17.15 0.03
CA THR A 197 -17.51 16.60 0.93
C THR A 197 -17.16 17.66 1.97
N PRO A 198 -17.30 17.39 3.28
CA PRO A 198 -17.12 18.40 4.32
C PRO A 198 -15.71 18.97 4.32
N GLU A 199 -15.59 20.28 4.51
CA GLU A 199 -14.30 20.90 4.79
C GLU A 199 -13.82 20.57 6.20
N ILE A 200 -12.51 20.56 6.40
CA ILE A 200 -11.90 20.25 7.72
C ILE A 200 -12.26 21.32 8.75
N SER A 201 -12.34 22.59 8.33
CA SER A 201 -12.89 23.71 9.12
C SER A 201 -14.33 23.43 9.55
N SER A 202 -15.15 22.92 8.65
CA SER A 202 -16.55 22.59 8.91
C SER A 202 -16.68 21.45 9.93
N ILE A 203 -15.85 20.40 9.83
CA ILE A 203 -15.78 19.32 10.83
C ILE A 203 -15.40 19.88 12.21
N LYS A 204 -14.33 20.68 12.29
CA LYS A 204 -13.87 21.27 13.56
C LYS A 204 -14.90 22.20 14.21
N THR A 205 -15.63 22.96 13.39
CA THR A 205 -16.66 23.88 13.87
C THR A 205 -17.92 23.14 14.32
N THR A 206 -18.24 22.01 13.67
CA THR A 206 -19.40 21.18 14.04
C THR A 206 -19.15 20.37 15.30
N PHE A 207 -17.90 19.97 15.55
CA PHE A 207 -17.51 19.15 16.69
C PHE A 207 -16.40 19.79 17.53
N PRO A 208 -16.63 20.95 18.18
CA PRO A 208 -15.69 21.48 19.16
C PRO A 208 -15.63 20.59 20.41
N ASP A 209 -14.67 20.81 21.31
CA ASP A 209 -14.47 19.93 22.48
C ASP A 209 -15.61 19.99 23.49
N ASP A 210 -16.32 21.10 23.56
CA ASP A 210 -17.38 21.43 24.52
C ASP A 210 -18.81 21.17 24.01
N VAL A 211 -18.97 20.66 22.78
CA VAL A 211 -20.31 20.42 22.20
C VAL A 211 -21.06 19.32 22.95
N LEU A 212 -22.33 19.58 23.26
CA LEU A 212 -23.21 18.63 23.92
C LEU A 212 -24.03 17.85 22.89
N ILE A 213 -23.65 16.59 22.68
CA ILE A 213 -24.35 15.66 21.78
C ILE A 213 -25.06 14.60 22.60
N THR A 214 -26.35 14.39 22.34
CA THR A 214 -27.12 13.29 22.90
C THR A 214 -26.95 12.06 22.02
N PHE A 215 -26.41 10.97 22.58
CA PHE A 215 -26.20 9.70 21.87
C PHE A 215 -27.25 8.68 22.27
N LYS A 216 -28.40 8.69 21.59
CA LYS A 216 -29.54 7.82 21.93
C LYS A 216 -29.40 6.40 21.37
N GLY A 217 -28.48 6.22 20.42
CA GLY A 217 -28.21 4.95 19.75
C GLY A 217 -27.11 4.13 20.40
N CYS A 218 -26.58 4.57 21.55
CA CYS A 218 -25.55 3.85 22.31
C CYS A 218 -26.13 2.76 23.21
N PHE A 219 -25.32 1.75 23.51
CA PHE A 219 -25.66 0.72 24.49
C PHE A 219 -25.17 1.13 25.87
N GLN A 220 -26.10 1.28 26.83
CA GLN A 220 -25.81 1.60 28.22
C GLN A 220 -26.65 0.68 29.11
N PRO A 221 -26.15 -0.52 29.47
CA PRO A 221 -26.91 -1.46 30.28
C PRO A 221 -27.08 -0.92 31.71
N SER A 222 -28.28 -1.02 32.24
CA SER A 222 -28.55 -0.73 33.65
C SER A 222 -27.99 -1.83 34.56
N GLU A 223 -27.45 -1.44 35.71
CA GLU A 223 -26.91 -2.39 36.71
C GLU A 223 -27.99 -3.27 37.34
N ASN A 224 -29.27 -2.86 37.24
CA ASN A 224 -30.41 -3.52 37.88
C ASN A 224 -30.99 -4.68 37.07
N SER A 225 -30.40 -5.05 35.93
CA SER A 225 -30.95 -6.06 35.02
C SER A 225 -29.87 -6.87 34.32
N CYS A 226 -30.22 -8.05 33.82
CA CYS A 226 -29.28 -8.92 33.12
C CYS A 226 -28.73 -8.22 31.86
N ALA A 227 -27.43 -7.92 31.82
CA ALA A 227 -26.80 -7.23 30.69
C ALA A 227 -26.96 -7.99 29.35
N PHE A 228 -27.00 -9.33 29.41
CA PHE A 228 -27.22 -10.17 28.22
C PHE A 228 -28.65 -10.04 27.66
N GLU A 229 -29.67 -9.96 28.52
CA GLU A 229 -31.05 -9.74 28.06
C GLU A 229 -31.23 -8.32 27.50
N GLN A 230 -30.61 -7.34 28.16
CA GLN A 230 -30.58 -5.95 27.69
C GLN A 230 -29.92 -5.83 26.32
N SER A 231 -28.80 -6.53 26.08
CA SER A 231 -28.12 -6.50 24.77
C SER A 231 -28.95 -7.16 23.66
N LEU A 232 -29.65 -8.26 23.95
CA LEU A 232 -30.59 -8.88 22.99
C LEU A 232 -31.73 -7.92 22.62
N ILE A 233 -32.34 -7.27 23.61
CA ILE A 233 -33.41 -6.28 23.38
C ILE A 233 -32.88 -5.11 22.55
N PHE A 234 -31.71 -4.58 22.90
CA PHE A 234 -31.07 -3.48 22.19
C PHE A 234 -30.82 -3.81 20.71
N ILE A 235 -30.22 -4.96 20.42
CA ILE A 235 -29.95 -5.43 19.05
C ILE A 235 -31.24 -5.65 18.25
N ASN A 236 -32.27 -6.22 18.88
CA ASN A 236 -33.58 -6.36 18.24
C ASN A 236 -34.23 -4.99 17.95
N ASN A 237 -34.06 -4.01 18.83
CA ASN A 237 -34.53 -2.65 18.62
C ASN A 237 -33.78 -1.95 17.48
N LYS A 238 -32.47 -2.19 17.34
CA LYS A 238 -31.66 -1.77 16.18
C LYS A 238 -32.05 -2.47 14.87
N GLY A 239 -32.84 -3.55 14.92
CA GLY A 239 -33.30 -4.29 13.75
C GLY A 239 -32.26 -5.25 13.17
N HIS A 240 -31.24 -5.59 13.97
CA HIS A 240 -30.20 -6.52 13.54
C HIS A 240 -30.62 -7.97 13.71
N ASN A 241 -30.31 -8.78 12.71
CA ASN A 241 -30.29 -10.24 12.79
C ASN A 241 -28.84 -10.75 12.72
N ALA A 242 -28.62 -12.07 12.85
CA ALA A 242 -27.29 -12.68 12.79
C ALA A 242 -26.51 -12.31 11.51
N HIS A 243 -27.19 -12.19 10.37
CA HIS A 243 -26.57 -11.87 9.08
C HIS A 243 -26.03 -10.44 9.05
N THR A 244 -26.78 -9.47 9.58
CA THR A 244 -26.33 -8.07 9.63
C THR A 244 -25.35 -7.82 10.78
N LEU A 245 -25.54 -8.48 11.93
CA LEU A 245 -24.80 -8.23 13.15
C LEU A 245 -23.35 -8.71 13.08
N GLN A 246 -23.07 -9.79 12.33
CA GLN A 246 -21.69 -10.27 12.09
C GLN A 246 -20.81 -9.20 11.42
N HIS A 247 -21.42 -8.22 10.74
CA HIS A 247 -20.70 -7.13 10.09
C HIS A 247 -20.51 -5.91 11.00
N GLU A 248 -21.20 -5.89 12.15
CA GLU A 248 -21.11 -4.84 13.16
C GLU A 248 -20.19 -5.24 14.31
N ILE A 249 -20.18 -6.52 14.69
CA ILE A 249 -19.32 -7.05 15.76
C ILE A 249 -18.53 -8.27 15.29
N ASN A 250 -17.33 -8.44 15.83
CA ASN A 250 -16.44 -9.56 15.50
C ASN A 250 -16.89 -10.87 16.21
N ILE A 251 -18.07 -11.38 15.84
CA ILE A 251 -18.61 -12.69 16.23
C ILE A 251 -19.13 -13.37 14.97
N SER A 252 -18.81 -14.65 14.80
CA SER A 252 -19.19 -15.41 13.61
C SER A 252 -20.71 -15.55 13.48
N TYR A 253 -21.21 -15.64 12.24
CA TYR A 253 -22.64 -15.89 11.99
C TYR A 253 -23.19 -17.11 12.75
N GLN A 254 -22.44 -18.21 12.79
CA GLN A 254 -22.86 -19.44 13.46
C GLN A 254 -23.00 -19.26 14.97
N ASP A 255 -22.05 -18.56 15.59
CA ASP A 255 -22.12 -18.21 17.01
C ASP A 255 -23.28 -17.26 17.28
N LEU A 256 -23.52 -16.28 16.42
CA LEU A 256 -24.65 -15.35 16.55
C LEU A 256 -25.99 -16.06 16.47
N VAL A 257 -26.18 -17.03 15.57
CA VAL A 257 -27.42 -17.84 15.53
C VAL A 257 -27.65 -18.57 16.86
N THR A 258 -26.58 -19.10 17.45
CA THR A 258 -26.63 -19.79 18.75
C THR A 258 -26.93 -18.84 19.90
N ILE A 259 -26.28 -17.67 19.91
CA ILE A 259 -26.44 -16.63 20.93
C ILE A 259 -27.85 -16.04 20.90
N LEU A 260 -28.31 -15.62 19.71
CA LEU A 260 -29.61 -14.98 19.52
C LEU A 260 -30.79 -15.94 19.76
N SER A 261 -30.58 -17.25 19.66
CA SER A 261 -31.58 -18.27 20.04
C SER A 261 -31.57 -18.63 21.53
N GLY A 262 -30.67 -18.02 22.33
CA GLY A 262 -30.57 -18.26 23.78
C GLY A 262 -29.82 -19.53 24.19
N ASN A 263 -29.36 -20.34 23.24
CA ASN A 263 -28.70 -21.63 23.48
C ASN A 263 -27.17 -21.51 23.67
N CYS A 264 -26.71 -20.43 24.31
CA CYS A 264 -25.29 -20.11 24.41
C CYS A 264 -24.70 -20.30 25.81
N SER A 265 -23.40 -20.59 25.85
CA SER A 265 -22.63 -20.72 27.09
C SER A 265 -22.44 -19.38 27.80
N GLN A 266 -22.14 -19.41 29.11
CA GLN A 266 -21.87 -18.18 29.87
C GLN A 266 -20.70 -17.37 29.29
N LYS A 267 -19.67 -18.04 28.76
CA LYS A 267 -18.56 -17.37 28.08
C LYS A 267 -19.02 -16.59 26.86
N GLN A 268 -19.86 -17.19 26.02
CA GLN A 268 -20.43 -16.52 24.84
C GLN A 268 -21.35 -15.36 25.22
N LYS A 269 -22.09 -15.46 26.32
CA LYS A 269 -22.92 -14.34 26.83
C LYS A 269 -22.07 -13.13 27.20
N VAL A 270 -20.98 -13.35 27.95
CA VAL A 270 -20.05 -12.28 28.35
C VAL A 270 -19.37 -11.67 27.13
N GLU A 271 -18.87 -12.51 26.21
CA GLU A 271 -18.25 -12.06 24.97
C GLU A 271 -19.22 -11.23 24.11
N PHE A 272 -20.48 -11.67 23.98
CA PHE A 272 -21.52 -10.95 23.26
C PHE A 272 -21.78 -9.57 23.88
N VAL A 273 -21.99 -9.49 25.19
CA VAL A 273 -22.22 -8.21 25.89
C VAL A 273 -21.05 -7.27 25.67
N ASN A 274 -19.81 -7.75 25.88
CA ASN A 274 -18.61 -6.93 25.68
C ASN A 274 -18.49 -6.40 24.25
N LYS A 275 -18.86 -7.22 23.25
CA LYS A 275 -18.81 -6.79 21.84
C LYS A 275 -19.90 -5.79 21.47
N ILE A 276 -21.09 -5.89 22.07
CA ILE A 276 -22.14 -4.86 21.92
C ILE A 276 -21.70 -3.56 22.61
N ASP A 277 -21.20 -3.64 23.83
CA ASP A 277 -20.69 -2.51 24.59
C ASP A 277 -19.59 -1.77 23.82
N GLU A 278 -18.60 -2.52 23.31
CA GLU A 278 -17.52 -1.98 22.48
C GLU A 278 -18.07 -1.29 21.22
N ARG A 279 -18.95 -1.93 20.43
CA ARG A 279 -19.46 -1.38 19.15
C ARG A 279 -20.36 -0.15 19.34
N TYR A 280 -21.16 -0.12 20.38
CA TYR A 280 -22.18 0.92 20.60
C TYR A 280 -21.84 1.86 21.76
N GLN A 281 -20.57 1.96 22.14
CA GLN A 281 -20.10 2.93 23.12
C GLN A 281 -20.30 4.38 22.63
N GLN A 282 -20.41 5.30 23.59
CA GLN A 282 -20.47 6.73 23.30
C GLN A 282 -19.09 7.25 22.87
N PRO A 283 -18.94 7.81 21.65
CA PRO A 283 -17.67 8.34 21.19
C PRO A 283 -17.41 9.73 21.77
N SER A 284 -16.13 10.07 21.94
CA SER A 284 -15.73 11.45 22.22
C SER A 284 -15.81 12.33 20.97
N THR A 285 -15.91 13.64 21.16
CA THR A 285 -15.85 14.64 20.06
C THR A 285 -14.52 14.56 19.30
N LYS A 286 -13.41 14.35 20.02
CA LYS A 286 -12.09 14.04 19.44
C LYS A 286 -12.15 12.83 18.50
N THR A 287 -12.71 11.71 18.95
CA THR A 287 -12.84 10.48 18.15
C THR A 287 -13.65 10.73 16.87
N ILE A 288 -14.75 11.49 16.97
CA ILE A 288 -15.57 11.87 15.82
C ILE A 288 -14.76 12.68 14.80
N ARG A 289 -14.04 13.72 15.26
CA ARG A 289 -13.19 14.54 14.38
C ARG A 289 -12.10 13.71 13.69
N GLN A 290 -11.38 12.89 14.44
CA GLN A 290 -10.31 12.04 13.91
C GLN A 290 -10.83 11.11 12.80
N ARG A 291 -11.95 10.41 13.04
CA ARG A 291 -12.55 9.50 12.07
C ARG A 291 -13.02 10.21 10.81
N LEU A 292 -13.70 11.36 10.96
CA LEU A 292 -14.15 12.14 9.82
C LEU A 292 -12.97 12.68 8.98
N ILE A 293 -11.90 13.15 9.63
CA ILE A 293 -10.70 13.65 8.94
C ILE A 293 -10.00 12.52 8.17
N VAL A 294 -9.80 11.36 8.80
CA VAL A 294 -9.17 10.19 8.16
C VAL A 294 -10.02 9.68 7.00
N ALA A 295 -11.31 9.45 7.22
CA ALA A 295 -12.21 8.95 6.18
C ALA A 295 -12.29 9.91 4.99
N ARG A 296 -12.37 11.22 5.25
CA ARG A 296 -12.31 12.24 4.19
C ARG A 296 -10.98 12.18 3.42
N ALA A 297 -9.84 12.10 4.11
CA ALA A 297 -8.53 12.07 3.48
C ALA A 297 -8.33 10.82 2.62
N ILE A 298 -8.73 9.65 3.11
CA ILE A 298 -8.64 8.40 2.31
C ILE A 298 -9.60 8.44 1.13
N GLN A 299 -10.83 8.94 1.30
CA GLN A 299 -11.76 9.09 0.19
C GLN A 299 -11.21 10.03 -0.91
N ASP A 300 -10.65 11.19 -0.53
CA ASP A 300 -10.02 12.11 -1.49
C ASP A 300 -8.85 11.44 -2.23
N GLY A 301 -8.02 10.68 -1.50
CA GLY A 301 -6.93 9.88 -2.08
C GLY A 301 -7.44 8.81 -3.05
N TYR A 302 -8.50 8.09 -2.69
CA TYR A 302 -9.17 7.11 -3.54
C TYR A 302 -9.68 7.73 -4.83
N GLU A 303 -10.45 8.81 -4.74
CA GLU A 303 -11.05 9.48 -5.90
C GLU A 303 -9.96 10.02 -6.86
N GLN A 304 -8.90 10.62 -6.31
CA GLN A 304 -7.75 11.08 -7.11
C GLN A 304 -7.01 9.91 -7.77
N LEU A 305 -6.83 8.79 -7.07
CA LEU A 305 -6.11 7.64 -7.59
C LEU A 305 -6.90 6.90 -8.68
N VAL A 306 -8.24 6.78 -8.54
CA VAL A 306 -9.12 6.25 -9.59
C VAL A 306 -8.99 7.11 -10.85
N LYS A 307 -9.13 8.43 -10.71
CA LYS A 307 -8.99 9.36 -11.85
C LYS A 307 -7.61 9.30 -12.51
N PHE A 308 -6.56 9.06 -11.73
CA PHE A 308 -5.19 8.99 -12.24
C PHE A 308 -4.90 7.67 -12.97
N LEU A 309 -5.27 6.52 -12.38
CA LEU A 309 -4.99 5.21 -12.93
C LEU A 309 -5.96 4.83 -14.05
N THR A 310 -7.24 5.14 -13.89
CA THR A 310 -8.32 4.79 -14.83
C THR A 310 -9.26 5.99 -15.05
N PRO A 311 -8.84 7.00 -15.84
CA PRO A 311 -9.55 8.29 -15.96
C PRO A 311 -10.98 8.22 -16.48
N ASN A 312 -11.34 7.12 -17.17
CA ASN A 312 -12.69 6.89 -17.70
C ASN A 312 -13.58 6.06 -16.76
N THR A 313 -13.10 5.73 -15.56
CA THR A 313 -13.82 4.92 -14.57
C THR A 313 -14.48 5.79 -13.52
N GLU A 314 -15.76 5.56 -13.27
CA GLU A 314 -16.48 6.23 -12.19
C GLU A 314 -16.06 5.69 -10.81
N LYS A 315 -16.05 6.57 -9.80
CA LYS A 315 -15.62 6.22 -8.44
C LYS A 315 -16.47 5.15 -7.74
N PHE A 316 -17.69 4.91 -8.20
CA PHE A 316 -18.57 3.88 -7.66
C PHE A 316 -18.58 2.60 -8.50
N CYS A 317 -17.74 2.52 -9.54
CA CYS A 317 -17.64 1.36 -10.41
C CYS A 317 -17.18 0.12 -9.62
N THR A 318 -18.00 -0.92 -9.61
CA THR A 318 -17.75 -2.18 -8.90
C THR A 318 -16.96 -3.20 -9.69
N ASP A 319 -16.73 -2.97 -10.99
CA ASP A 319 -15.86 -3.80 -11.80
C ASP A 319 -14.39 -3.52 -11.44
N LEU A 320 -13.76 -4.44 -10.71
CA LEU A 320 -12.37 -4.33 -10.28
C LEU A 320 -11.38 -4.28 -11.44
N LYS A 321 -11.72 -4.72 -12.66
CA LYS A 321 -10.85 -4.57 -13.84
C LYS A 321 -10.78 -3.12 -14.29
N GLN A 322 -11.89 -2.40 -14.18
CA GLN A 322 -11.99 -0.98 -14.52
C GLN A 322 -11.54 -0.12 -13.33
N ASN A 323 -12.05 -0.42 -12.13
CA ASN A 323 -11.68 0.26 -10.90
C ASN A 323 -10.48 -0.42 -10.24
N LYS A 324 -9.29 -0.22 -10.84
CA LYS A 324 -8.03 -0.82 -10.38
C LYS A 324 -7.74 -0.55 -8.91
N VAL A 325 -8.14 0.61 -8.38
CA VAL A 325 -7.92 0.96 -6.96
C VAL A 325 -8.60 -0.03 -6.01
N MET A 326 -9.74 -0.62 -6.40
CA MET A 326 -10.38 -1.66 -5.58
C MET A 326 -9.55 -2.94 -5.49
N GLN A 327 -8.68 -3.25 -6.46
CA GLN A 327 -7.74 -4.38 -6.31
C GLN A 327 -6.65 -4.07 -5.26
N LEU A 328 -6.24 -2.81 -5.09
CA LEU A 328 -5.35 -2.40 -3.99
C LEU A 328 -6.06 -2.54 -2.64
N VAL A 329 -7.34 -2.19 -2.56
CA VAL A 329 -8.15 -2.46 -1.36
C VAL A 329 -8.18 -3.96 -1.06
N ARG A 330 -8.37 -4.83 -2.06
CA ARG A 330 -8.32 -6.29 -1.85
C ARG A 330 -6.96 -6.79 -1.38
N ILE A 331 -5.86 -6.22 -1.88
CA ILE A 331 -4.51 -6.54 -1.38
C ILE A 331 -4.37 -6.13 0.07
N TYR A 332 -4.81 -4.91 0.42
CA TYR A 332 -4.81 -4.44 1.80
C TYR A 332 -5.58 -5.39 2.72
N GLU A 333 -6.82 -5.74 2.36
CA GLU A 333 -7.68 -6.65 3.12
C GLU A 333 -7.00 -8.01 3.31
N ALA A 334 -6.44 -8.59 2.24
CA ALA A 334 -5.75 -9.86 2.29
C ALA A 334 -4.53 -9.81 3.22
N THR A 335 -3.66 -8.81 3.04
CA THR A 335 -2.46 -8.64 3.87
C THR A 335 -2.84 -8.45 5.34
N TYR A 336 -3.78 -7.55 5.63
CA TYR A 336 -4.28 -7.32 6.99
C TYR A 336 -4.79 -8.60 7.63
N ASN A 337 -5.66 -9.35 6.93
CA ASN A 337 -6.26 -10.56 7.47
C ASN A 337 -5.22 -11.65 7.74
N HIS A 338 -4.27 -11.86 6.84
CA HIS A 338 -3.17 -12.80 7.06
C HIS A 338 -2.30 -12.40 8.26
N THR A 339 -1.98 -11.12 8.41
CA THR A 339 -1.19 -10.63 9.55
C THR A 339 -1.96 -10.77 10.87
N MET A 340 -3.24 -10.42 10.91
CA MET A 340 -4.09 -10.57 12.09
C MET A 340 -4.27 -12.04 12.49
N GLN A 341 -4.46 -12.94 11.52
CA GLN A 341 -4.55 -14.38 11.78
C GLN A 341 -3.25 -14.94 12.37
N ALA A 342 -2.09 -14.51 11.86
CA ALA A 342 -0.80 -14.92 12.42
C ALA A 342 -0.65 -14.46 13.88
N HIS A 343 -1.02 -13.21 14.18
CA HIS A 343 -1.05 -12.69 15.55
C HIS A 343 -1.98 -13.51 16.47
N LEU A 344 -3.22 -13.76 16.04
CA LEU A 344 -4.20 -14.53 16.82
C LEU A 344 -3.78 -15.99 17.04
N ALA A 345 -2.99 -16.57 16.14
CA ALA A 345 -2.42 -17.90 16.33
C ALA A 345 -1.31 -17.88 17.39
N CYS A 346 -0.43 -16.88 17.35
CA CYS A 346 0.66 -16.71 18.32
C CYS A 346 0.18 -16.34 19.73
N SER A 347 -0.88 -15.53 19.86
CA SER A 347 -1.41 -15.10 21.15
C SER A 347 -1.96 -16.23 22.03
N LYS A 348 -2.22 -17.40 21.43
CA LYS A 348 -2.65 -18.63 22.13
C LYS A 348 -1.49 -19.41 22.75
N ILE A 349 -0.24 -19.05 22.46
CA ILE A 349 0.96 -19.76 22.92
C ILE A 349 1.62 -18.96 24.06
N SER A 350 1.62 -19.52 25.27
CA SER A 350 2.06 -18.83 26.49
C SER A 350 3.54 -18.43 26.52
N GLU A 351 4.40 -19.12 25.78
CA GLU A 351 5.83 -18.77 25.68
C GLU A 351 6.04 -17.52 24.83
N LEU A 352 5.28 -17.38 23.73
CA LEU A 352 5.36 -16.23 22.83
C LEU A 352 4.73 -14.97 23.43
N THR A 353 3.80 -15.09 24.38
CA THR A 353 3.21 -13.90 25.03
C THR A 353 4.18 -13.19 25.98
N ARG A 354 5.23 -13.87 26.46
CA ARG A 354 6.23 -13.31 27.40
C ARG A 354 7.41 -12.65 26.72
N ASP A 355 7.74 -13.03 25.48
CA ASP A 355 8.84 -12.48 24.70
C ASP A 355 8.33 -11.84 23.40
N ARG A 356 8.30 -10.50 23.38
CA ARG A 356 7.83 -9.70 22.23
C ARG A 356 8.63 -10.01 20.97
N LYS A 357 9.96 -10.11 21.06
CA LYS A 357 10.83 -10.29 19.90
C LYS A 357 10.66 -11.69 19.30
N LEU A 358 10.55 -12.69 20.17
CA LEU A 358 10.26 -14.06 19.72
C LEU A 358 8.87 -14.14 19.09
N ARG A 359 7.86 -13.46 19.67
CA ARG A 359 6.52 -13.38 19.09
C ARG A 359 6.53 -12.79 17.68
N GLU A 360 7.17 -11.64 17.50
CA GLU A 360 7.25 -10.96 16.20
C GLU A 360 7.91 -11.85 15.13
N GLN A 361 8.97 -12.58 15.48
CA GLN A 361 9.61 -13.55 14.58
C GLN A 361 8.66 -14.69 14.17
N HIS A 362 7.90 -15.22 15.13
CA HIS A 362 6.92 -16.28 14.87
C HIS A 362 5.73 -15.78 14.05
N GLU A 363 5.21 -14.59 14.35
CA GLU A 363 4.12 -13.94 13.59
C GLU A 363 4.54 -13.71 12.14
N ASN A 364 5.75 -13.20 11.92
CA ASN A 364 6.31 -12.98 10.58
C ASN A 364 6.44 -14.29 9.78
N LYS A 365 6.91 -15.35 10.44
CA LYS A 365 7.02 -16.67 9.84
C LYS A 365 5.65 -17.23 9.47
N LEU A 366 4.69 -17.23 10.39
CA LEU A 366 3.33 -17.73 10.15
C LEU A 366 2.61 -16.93 9.06
N PHE A 367 2.74 -15.60 9.08
CA PHE A 367 2.24 -14.73 8.01
C PHE A 367 2.76 -15.23 6.66
N THR A 368 4.08 -15.33 6.51
CA THR A 368 4.72 -15.72 5.25
C THR A 368 4.34 -17.13 4.80
N GLU A 369 4.28 -18.09 5.72
CA GLU A 369 3.91 -19.48 5.43
C GLU A 369 2.43 -19.65 5.04
N SER A 370 1.55 -18.74 5.50
CA SER A 370 0.13 -18.76 5.16
C SER A 370 -0.20 -18.21 3.76
N LEU A 371 0.74 -17.50 3.12
CA LEU A 371 0.49 -16.83 1.85
C LEU A 371 0.49 -17.81 0.66
N PRO A 372 -0.47 -17.67 -0.28
CA PRO A 372 -0.39 -18.38 -1.56
C PRO A 372 0.84 -17.93 -2.36
N PRO A 373 1.39 -18.78 -3.25
CA PRO A 373 2.68 -18.52 -3.91
C PRO A 373 2.77 -17.16 -4.64
N PHE A 374 1.72 -16.75 -5.34
CA PHE A 374 1.70 -15.48 -6.09
C PHE A 374 1.69 -14.24 -5.18
N LEU A 375 1.19 -14.36 -3.95
CA LEU A 375 1.34 -13.31 -2.93
C LEU A 375 2.73 -13.37 -2.31
N ARG A 376 3.17 -14.56 -1.87
CA ARG A 376 4.42 -14.75 -1.14
C ARG A 376 5.67 -14.32 -1.93
N TYR A 377 5.79 -14.71 -3.20
CA TYR A 377 7.00 -14.48 -3.99
C TYR A 377 6.83 -13.43 -5.10
N ASP A 378 5.74 -12.65 -5.10
CA ASP A 378 5.59 -11.48 -5.98
C ASP A 378 4.99 -10.29 -5.21
N LEU A 379 3.67 -10.28 -5.00
CA LEU A 379 2.98 -9.07 -4.52
C LEU A 379 3.33 -8.65 -3.08
N LEU A 380 3.54 -9.62 -2.19
CA LEU A 380 3.87 -9.38 -0.79
C LEU A 380 5.34 -9.66 -0.50
N LEU A 381 6.18 -9.77 -1.54
CA LEU A 381 7.61 -10.08 -1.41
C LEU A 381 8.33 -9.08 -0.49
N CYS A 382 7.98 -7.79 -0.57
CA CYS A 382 8.57 -6.72 0.24
C CYS A 382 8.32 -6.87 1.75
N VAL A 383 7.27 -7.62 2.14
CA VAL A 383 6.86 -7.80 3.54
C VAL A 383 6.86 -9.26 3.98
N ALA A 384 7.22 -10.18 3.09
CA ALA A 384 7.42 -11.59 3.41
C ALA A 384 8.81 -11.79 4.02
N THR A 385 8.90 -12.66 5.03
CA THR A 385 10.16 -13.00 5.69
C THR A 385 10.63 -14.38 5.26
N GLU A 386 11.77 -14.43 4.56
CA GLU A 386 12.44 -15.66 4.15
C GLU A 386 13.79 -15.80 4.85
N LYS A 387 14.50 -16.91 4.59
CA LYS A 387 15.89 -17.09 5.07
C LYS A 387 16.89 -16.10 4.44
N PHE A 388 16.50 -15.43 3.37
CA PHE A 388 17.30 -14.45 2.63
C PHE A 388 16.61 -13.08 2.66
N ASN A 389 17.36 -12.01 2.37
CA ASN A 389 16.80 -10.67 2.31
C ASN A 389 15.88 -10.53 1.08
N THR A 390 14.57 -10.47 1.30
CA THR A 390 13.56 -10.36 0.25
C THR A 390 13.45 -8.95 -0.33
N ILE A 391 13.85 -7.92 0.42
CA ILE A 391 13.79 -6.52 -0.01
C ILE A 391 14.67 -6.31 -1.24
N ASP A 392 15.86 -6.91 -1.26
CA ASP A 392 16.81 -6.83 -2.39
C ASP A 392 16.25 -7.46 -3.68
N MET A 393 15.21 -8.29 -3.57
CA MET A 393 14.55 -8.93 -4.71
C MET A 393 13.40 -8.10 -5.28
N VAL A 394 12.91 -7.09 -4.57
CA VAL A 394 11.78 -6.25 -5.03
C VAL A 394 12.21 -5.35 -6.20
N ALA A 395 13.38 -4.71 -6.10
CA ALA A 395 13.86 -3.80 -7.13
C ALA A 395 14.14 -4.50 -8.48
N PRO A 396 14.83 -5.67 -8.53
CA PRO A 396 14.96 -6.46 -9.74
C PRO A 396 13.59 -6.85 -10.33
N ARG A 397 12.65 -7.29 -9.50
CA ARG A 397 11.31 -7.67 -9.96
C ARG A 397 10.55 -6.51 -10.60
N LEU A 398 10.59 -5.32 -10.00
CA LEU A 398 9.96 -4.11 -10.58
C LEU A 398 10.65 -3.70 -11.88
N THR A 399 11.98 -3.75 -11.92
CA THR A 399 12.77 -3.46 -13.12
C THR A 399 12.39 -4.39 -14.28
N ASP A 400 12.24 -5.69 -14.01
CA ASP A 400 11.80 -6.66 -15.01
C ASP A 400 10.41 -6.30 -15.56
N ILE A 401 9.44 -6.00 -14.67
CA ILE A 401 8.08 -5.61 -15.07
C ILE A 401 8.08 -4.33 -15.95
N PHE A 402 8.94 -3.36 -15.63
CA PHE A 402 9.04 -2.11 -16.41
C PHE A 402 9.80 -2.27 -17.72
N SER A 403 10.63 -3.30 -17.84
CA SER A 403 11.37 -3.64 -19.06
C SER A 403 10.56 -4.41 -20.10
N GLU A 404 9.34 -4.85 -19.76
CA GLU A 404 8.46 -5.59 -20.69
C GLU A 404 8.04 -4.70 -21.88
N ALA A 405 8.55 -5.06 -23.06
CA ALA A 405 8.22 -4.38 -24.32
C ALA A 405 6.73 -4.50 -24.67
N GLU A 406 6.18 -3.46 -25.29
CA GLU A 406 4.78 -3.36 -25.74
C GLU A 406 3.73 -3.39 -24.60
N ARG A 407 4.19 -3.28 -23.35
CA ARG A 407 3.34 -3.24 -22.15
C ARG A 407 3.61 -2.02 -21.28
N GLU A 408 4.12 -0.95 -21.87
CA GLU A 408 4.57 0.26 -21.18
C GLU A 408 3.43 0.99 -20.43
N THR A 409 2.23 0.98 -21.01
CA THR A 409 1.02 1.64 -20.48
C THR A 409 0.05 0.66 -19.83
N PHE A 410 0.30 -0.64 -19.92
CA PHE A 410 -0.62 -1.67 -19.45
C PHE A 410 -0.61 -1.79 -17.92
N LEU A 411 -1.79 -1.73 -17.31
CA LEU A 411 -1.98 -1.94 -15.88
C LEU A 411 -2.46 -3.37 -15.64
N ASP A 412 -1.59 -4.24 -15.13
CA ASP A 412 -1.92 -5.63 -14.83
C ASP A 412 -3.08 -5.75 -13.84
N ASP A 413 -3.89 -6.81 -13.98
CA ASP A 413 -4.74 -7.27 -12.89
C ASP A 413 -3.86 -7.98 -11.86
N ILE A 414 -3.75 -7.41 -10.67
CA ILE A 414 -2.86 -7.89 -9.61
C ILE A 414 -3.59 -8.74 -8.59
N PHE A 415 -4.92 -8.64 -8.50
CA PHE A 415 -5.70 -9.42 -7.55
C PHE A 415 -6.68 -10.35 -8.27
N PRO A 416 -6.79 -11.63 -7.88
CA PRO A 416 -7.73 -12.54 -8.50
C PRO A 416 -9.18 -12.14 -8.17
N ILE A 417 -9.95 -11.78 -9.20
CA ILE A 417 -11.36 -11.35 -9.05
C ILE A 417 -12.37 -12.47 -9.36
N SER A 418 -11.89 -13.54 -9.98
CA SER A 418 -12.66 -14.74 -10.32
C SER A 418 -11.72 -15.95 -10.30
N LYS A 419 -12.29 -17.16 -10.32
CA LYS A 419 -11.51 -18.39 -10.45
C LYS A 419 -10.64 -18.39 -11.72
N GLU A 420 -11.19 -17.92 -12.84
CA GLU A 420 -10.47 -17.81 -14.12
C GLU A 420 -9.31 -16.80 -14.03
N SER A 421 -9.55 -15.66 -13.38
CA SER A 421 -8.51 -14.66 -13.12
C SER A 421 -7.41 -15.22 -12.24
N MET A 422 -7.75 -16.00 -11.21
CA MET A 422 -6.78 -16.70 -10.37
C MET A 422 -5.93 -17.71 -11.15
N GLU A 423 -6.55 -18.50 -12.02
CA GLU A 423 -5.83 -19.43 -12.89
C GLU A 423 -4.88 -18.69 -13.84
N GLN A 424 -5.31 -17.56 -14.40
CA GLN A 424 -4.47 -16.77 -15.29
C GLN A 424 -3.27 -16.13 -14.56
N ILE A 425 -3.50 -15.52 -13.40
CA ILE A 425 -2.45 -14.94 -12.56
C ILE A 425 -1.45 -16.04 -12.16
N SER A 426 -1.97 -17.20 -11.74
CA SER A 426 -1.13 -18.35 -11.35
C SER A 426 -0.29 -18.87 -12.53
N LYS A 427 -0.87 -19.01 -13.73
CA LYS A 427 -0.14 -19.41 -14.93
C LYS A 427 0.97 -18.43 -15.29
N ASN A 428 0.68 -17.13 -15.27
CA ASN A 428 1.66 -16.09 -15.56
C ASN A 428 2.82 -16.12 -14.56
N PHE A 429 2.50 -16.26 -13.28
CA PHE A 429 3.47 -16.35 -12.20
C PHE A 429 4.33 -17.61 -12.28
N ILE A 430 3.74 -18.78 -12.54
CA ILE A 430 4.48 -20.04 -12.76
C ILE A 430 5.43 -19.90 -13.96
N LYS A 431 4.97 -19.32 -15.06
CA LYS A 431 5.79 -19.07 -16.25
C LYS A 431 6.98 -18.18 -15.92
N TYR A 432 6.76 -17.10 -15.15
CA TYR A 432 7.83 -16.23 -14.67
C TYR A 432 8.84 -17.00 -13.82
N ILE A 433 8.39 -17.77 -12.81
CA ILE A 433 9.30 -18.57 -11.96
C ILE A 433 10.10 -19.56 -12.80
N GLN A 434 9.46 -20.29 -13.70
CA GLN A 434 10.12 -21.27 -14.55
C GLN A 434 11.17 -20.61 -15.44
N TYR A 435 10.85 -19.45 -16.01
CA TYR A 435 11.79 -18.67 -16.80
C TYR A 435 12.99 -18.21 -15.96
N THR A 436 12.76 -17.56 -14.82
CA THR A 436 13.84 -17.06 -13.95
C THR A 436 14.70 -18.19 -13.40
N LYS A 437 14.10 -19.31 -13.03
CA LYS A 437 14.82 -20.51 -12.58
C LYS A 437 15.71 -21.06 -13.69
N ALA A 438 15.17 -21.28 -14.89
CA ALA A 438 15.93 -21.78 -16.03
C ALA A 438 17.06 -20.80 -16.43
N LEU A 439 16.78 -19.50 -16.40
CA LEU A 439 17.79 -18.46 -16.65
C LEU A 439 18.93 -18.55 -15.63
N ASN A 440 18.64 -18.65 -14.33
CA ASN A 440 19.66 -18.76 -13.28
C ASN A 440 20.48 -20.05 -13.38
N GLU A 441 19.82 -21.20 -13.62
CA GLU A 441 20.51 -22.48 -13.84
C GLU A 441 21.44 -22.42 -15.07
N ASN A 442 21.00 -21.75 -16.13
CA ASN A 442 21.82 -21.53 -17.31
C ASN A 442 22.98 -20.57 -17.02
N ILE A 443 22.77 -19.44 -16.34
CA ILE A 443 23.83 -18.52 -15.95
C ILE A 443 24.91 -19.26 -15.16
N GLU A 444 24.54 -20.08 -14.19
CA GLU A 444 25.48 -20.86 -13.38
C GLU A 444 26.23 -21.91 -14.22
N SER A 445 25.51 -22.69 -15.03
CA SER A 445 26.07 -23.75 -15.87
C SER A 445 27.04 -23.21 -16.93
N TYR A 446 26.61 -22.20 -17.69
CA TYR A 446 27.43 -21.56 -18.71
C TYR A 446 28.55 -20.75 -18.09
N GLY A 447 28.27 -19.97 -17.04
CA GLY A 447 29.26 -19.18 -16.30
C GLY A 447 30.39 -20.04 -15.75
N THR A 448 30.10 -21.20 -15.18
CA THR A 448 31.11 -22.15 -14.70
C THR A 448 32.00 -22.68 -15.82
N LYS A 449 31.39 -23.06 -16.96
CA LYS A 449 32.14 -23.54 -18.15
C LYS A 449 33.03 -22.46 -18.75
N LEU A 450 32.55 -21.21 -18.77
CA LEU A 450 33.30 -20.04 -19.23
C LEU A 450 34.46 -19.71 -18.29
N LYS A 451 34.27 -19.78 -16.97
CA LYS A 451 35.34 -19.64 -15.96
C LYS A 451 36.43 -20.71 -16.11
N GLN A 452 36.04 -21.94 -16.47
CA GLN A 452 36.97 -23.03 -16.78
C GLN A 452 37.68 -22.89 -18.14
N ASN A 453 37.34 -21.86 -18.94
CA ASN A 453 37.88 -21.60 -20.28
C ASN A 453 37.73 -22.80 -21.25
N LYS A 454 36.68 -23.60 -21.09
CA LYS A 454 36.41 -24.80 -21.92
C LYS A 454 35.72 -24.42 -23.23
N ALA A 455 36.51 -24.11 -24.26
CA ALA A 455 36.05 -23.70 -25.59
C ALA A 455 34.96 -22.59 -25.58
N PRO A 456 35.23 -21.40 -24.98
CA PRO A 456 34.24 -20.36 -24.75
C PRO A 456 33.48 -19.92 -26.02
N PHE A 457 34.18 -19.75 -27.14
CA PHE A 457 33.57 -19.36 -28.41
C PHE A 457 32.50 -20.36 -28.88
N LYS A 458 32.82 -21.66 -28.84
CA LYS A 458 31.88 -22.70 -29.27
C LYS A 458 30.66 -22.73 -28.35
N LEU A 459 30.86 -22.55 -27.04
CA LEU A 459 29.79 -22.52 -26.06
C LEU A 459 28.83 -21.35 -26.30
N LEU A 460 29.36 -20.13 -26.45
CA LEU A 460 28.59 -18.90 -26.65
C LEU A 460 27.82 -18.89 -27.98
N LYS A 461 28.40 -19.46 -29.04
CA LYS A 461 27.76 -19.55 -30.36
C LYS A 461 26.40 -20.27 -30.35
N TYR A 462 26.17 -21.18 -29.39
CA TYR A 462 24.90 -21.92 -29.28
C TYR A 462 23.87 -21.23 -28.38
N ILE A 463 24.19 -20.07 -27.80
CA ILE A 463 23.26 -19.31 -26.98
C ILE A 463 22.56 -18.27 -27.85
N ASP A 464 21.26 -18.44 -28.07
CA ASP A 464 20.44 -17.52 -28.88
C ASP A 464 19.60 -16.54 -28.01
N ASP A 465 19.67 -16.69 -26.69
CA ASP A 465 18.97 -15.83 -25.73
C ASP A 465 19.85 -14.62 -25.36
N PHE A 466 19.46 -13.43 -25.83
CA PHE A 466 20.14 -12.17 -25.53
C PHE A 466 20.24 -11.93 -24.01
N LYS A 467 19.18 -12.21 -23.25
CA LYS A 467 19.15 -11.96 -21.79
C LYS A 467 20.12 -12.86 -21.06
N LEU A 468 20.24 -14.13 -21.47
CA LEU A 468 21.25 -15.04 -20.90
C LEU A 468 22.67 -14.54 -21.18
N VAL A 469 22.98 -14.13 -22.41
CA VAL A 469 24.32 -13.58 -22.74
C VAL A 469 24.59 -12.27 -21.99
N TYR A 470 23.58 -11.41 -21.84
CA TYR A 470 23.65 -10.17 -21.09
C TYR A 470 23.97 -10.42 -19.60
N GLU A 471 23.29 -11.36 -18.95
CA GLU A 471 23.58 -11.70 -17.55
C GLU A 471 24.93 -12.40 -17.39
N LEU A 472 25.36 -13.21 -18.38
CA LEU A 472 26.71 -13.78 -18.38
C LEU A 472 27.79 -12.69 -18.48
N ALA A 473 27.57 -11.62 -19.24
CA ALA A 473 28.54 -10.53 -19.38
C ALA A 473 28.82 -9.78 -18.06
N LYS A 474 27.93 -9.85 -17.07
CA LYS A 474 28.16 -9.31 -15.71
C LYS A 474 29.04 -10.19 -14.84
N GLY A 475 29.36 -11.41 -15.31
CA GLY A 475 30.19 -12.35 -14.56
C GLY A 475 31.67 -11.96 -14.55
N ASP A 476 32.35 -12.26 -13.46
CA ASP A 476 33.82 -12.15 -13.37
C ASP A 476 34.49 -13.43 -13.93
N TYR A 477 35.40 -13.26 -14.88
CA TYR A 477 36.07 -14.35 -15.59
C TYR A 477 37.60 -14.21 -15.52
N PRO A 478 38.34 -15.27 -15.18
CA PRO A 478 39.81 -15.21 -15.05
C PRO A 478 40.56 -14.82 -16.33
N ASN A 479 39.96 -15.05 -17.50
CA ASN A 479 40.56 -14.76 -18.80
C ASN A 479 39.76 -13.66 -19.50
N SER A 480 40.37 -12.50 -19.67
CA SER A 480 39.75 -11.31 -20.31
C SER A 480 39.27 -11.56 -21.75
N LYS A 481 39.83 -12.55 -22.46
CA LYS A 481 39.34 -12.94 -23.79
C LYS A 481 37.94 -13.54 -23.74
N VAL A 482 37.54 -14.15 -22.62
CA VAL A 482 36.19 -14.70 -22.45
C VAL A 482 35.19 -13.56 -22.45
N THR A 483 35.44 -12.50 -21.68
CA THR A 483 34.59 -11.30 -21.63
C THR A 483 34.42 -10.69 -23.03
N GLN A 484 35.50 -10.54 -23.80
CA GLN A 484 35.43 -10.06 -25.18
C GLN A 484 34.56 -10.93 -26.10
N LEU A 485 34.63 -12.26 -25.95
CA LEU A 485 33.78 -13.18 -26.72
C LEU A 485 32.31 -13.08 -26.31
N ILE A 486 32.01 -12.82 -25.03
CA ILE A 486 30.64 -12.62 -24.56
C ILE A 486 30.07 -11.33 -25.15
N PHE A 487 30.80 -10.20 -25.10
CA PHE A 487 30.34 -8.95 -25.72
C PHE A 487 30.19 -9.06 -27.24
N ALA A 488 31.08 -9.80 -27.92
CA ALA A 488 30.91 -10.09 -29.34
C ALA A 488 29.60 -10.86 -29.62
N ARG A 489 29.31 -11.89 -28.82
CA ARG A 489 28.06 -12.64 -28.95
C ARG A 489 26.83 -11.80 -28.59
N LEU A 490 26.93 -10.94 -27.58
CA LEU A 490 25.86 -10.04 -27.19
C LEU A 490 25.47 -9.13 -28.36
N LYS A 491 26.47 -8.54 -29.02
CA LYS A 491 26.29 -7.70 -30.20
C LYS A 491 25.68 -8.42 -31.39
N GLU A 492 26.01 -9.71 -31.59
CA GLU A 492 25.37 -10.55 -32.62
C GLU A 492 23.88 -10.79 -32.38
N LEU A 493 23.44 -10.79 -31.12
CA LEU A 493 22.07 -11.10 -30.72
C LEU A 493 21.15 -9.87 -30.62
N GLU A 494 21.69 -8.66 -30.76
CA GLU A 494 20.93 -7.42 -30.71
C GLU A 494 19.89 -7.36 -31.86
N LYS A 495 18.60 -7.29 -31.50
CA LYS A 495 17.50 -7.20 -32.49
C LYS A 495 16.81 -5.85 -32.48
N SER A 496 16.84 -5.16 -31.34
CA SER A 496 16.19 -3.88 -31.12
C SER A 496 17.18 -2.77 -30.77
N ASN A 497 16.73 -1.51 -30.82
CA ASN A 497 17.53 -0.39 -30.33
C ASN A 497 17.74 -0.46 -28.81
N ASP A 498 16.80 -1.09 -28.08
CA ASP A 498 16.90 -1.35 -26.65
C ASP A 498 18.01 -2.38 -26.34
N ASP A 499 18.12 -3.44 -27.14
CA ASP A 499 19.23 -4.42 -26.99
C ASP A 499 20.59 -3.75 -27.22
N LYS A 500 20.69 -2.90 -28.26
CA LYS A 500 21.91 -2.16 -28.57
C LYS A 500 22.37 -1.27 -27.43
N ILE A 501 21.46 -0.49 -26.86
CA ILE A 501 21.82 0.41 -25.75
C ILE A 501 22.12 -0.37 -24.47
N LYS A 502 21.42 -1.49 -24.20
CA LYS A 502 21.76 -2.43 -23.13
C LYS A 502 23.20 -2.92 -23.25
N GLY A 503 23.59 -3.39 -24.44
CA GLY A 503 24.95 -3.86 -24.72
C GLY A 503 25.99 -2.77 -24.47
N VAL A 504 25.77 -1.57 -25.02
CA VAL A 504 26.66 -0.41 -24.84
C VAL A 504 26.79 -0.01 -23.37
N ILE A 505 25.69 0.05 -22.63
CA ILE A 505 25.69 0.44 -21.21
C ILE A 505 26.42 -0.58 -20.35
N LEU A 506 26.25 -1.87 -20.63
CA LEU A 506 26.96 -2.92 -19.91
C LEU A 506 28.47 -2.90 -20.21
N GLU A 507 28.86 -2.58 -21.44
CA GLU A 507 30.29 -2.44 -21.80
C GLU A 507 30.91 -1.22 -21.12
N LEU A 508 30.18 -0.10 -21.05
CA LEU A 508 30.58 1.08 -20.30
C LEU A 508 30.78 0.76 -18.80
N ASP A 509 29.83 0.09 -18.17
CA ASP A 509 29.89 -0.31 -16.75
C ASP A 509 31.16 -1.13 -16.46
N LEU A 510 31.49 -2.09 -17.34
CA LEU A 510 32.70 -2.89 -17.24
C LEU A 510 33.99 -2.06 -17.38
N LEU A 511 34.05 -1.16 -18.37
CA LEU A 511 35.23 -0.34 -18.61
C LEU A 511 35.46 0.65 -17.48
N LEU A 512 34.39 1.28 -16.99
CA LEU A 512 34.42 2.29 -15.92
C LEU A 512 34.73 1.71 -14.54
N SER A 513 34.51 0.41 -14.36
CA SER A 513 34.88 -0.31 -13.13
C SER A 513 36.38 -0.65 -13.03
N GLN A 514 37.21 -0.26 -14.00
CA GLN A 514 38.66 -0.51 -13.98
C GLN A 514 39.40 0.56 -13.16
N ASP A 515 40.38 0.13 -12.35
CA ASP A 515 41.17 1.03 -11.49
C ASP A 515 42.05 2.04 -12.26
N LYS A 516 42.38 1.76 -13.53
CA LYS A 516 43.25 2.59 -14.35
C LYS A 516 42.77 2.64 -15.79
N PHE A 517 42.63 3.85 -16.31
CA PHE A 517 42.35 4.10 -17.72
C PHE A 517 43.66 4.34 -18.47
N ASP A 518 43.82 3.68 -19.61
CA ASP A 518 44.78 4.10 -20.62
C ASP A 518 44.06 4.90 -21.73
N ARG A 519 44.84 5.55 -22.61
CA ARG A 519 44.28 6.35 -23.71
C ARG A 519 43.36 5.55 -24.63
N LYS A 520 43.55 4.23 -24.73
CA LYS A 520 42.73 3.35 -25.55
C LYS A 520 41.38 3.11 -24.88
N THR A 521 41.35 2.85 -23.57
CA THR A 521 40.12 2.73 -22.78
C THR A 521 39.33 4.03 -22.79
N GLU A 522 39.98 5.19 -22.64
CA GLU A 522 39.32 6.51 -22.76
C GLU A 522 38.66 6.69 -24.13
N THR A 523 39.36 6.36 -25.22
CA THR A 523 38.81 6.44 -26.58
C THR A 523 37.60 5.51 -26.75
N GLN A 524 37.67 4.29 -26.20
CA GLN A 524 36.54 3.34 -26.24
C GLN A 524 35.33 3.84 -25.46
N ILE A 525 35.55 4.43 -24.27
CA ILE A 525 34.48 5.04 -23.48
C ILE A 525 33.81 6.17 -24.28
N GLU A 526 34.58 7.06 -24.90
CA GLU A 526 34.03 8.15 -25.74
C GLU A 526 33.20 7.63 -26.92
N GLU A 527 33.66 6.59 -27.59
CA GLU A 527 32.93 5.95 -28.70
C GLU A 527 31.62 5.32 -28.22
N LEU A 528 31.66 4.58 -27.12
CA LEU A 528 30.48 3.94 -26.52
C LEU A 528 29.47 4.98 -26.02
N LEU A 529 29.93 6.08 -25.41
CA LEU A 529 29.04 7.18 -25.02
C LEU A 529 28.37 7.81 -26.25
N LYS A 530 29.11 8.06 -27.34
CA LYS A 530 28.51 8.55 -28.61
C LYS A 530 27.46 7.59 -29.16
N LEU A 531 27.70 6.28 -29.08
CA LEU A 531 26.73 5.25 -29.47
C LEU A 531 25.50 5.27 -28.57
N ALA A 532 25.67 5.41 -27.25
CA ALA A 532 24.56 5.53 -26.31
C ALA A 532 23.70 6.77 -26.61
N TRP A 533 24.33 7.94 -26.81
CA TRP A 533 23.62 9.20 -27.08
C TRP A 533 22.93 9.23 -28.45
N SER A 534 23.49 8.57 -29.45
CA SER A 534 22.89 8.49 -30.80
C SER A 534 21.79 7.42 -30.91
N ASN A 535 21.62 6.58 -29.90
CA ASN A 535 20.57 5.56 -29.89
C ASN A 535 19.18 6.21 -29.75
N PRO A 536 18.16 5.78 -30.54
CA PRO A 536 16.79 6.30 -30.42
C PRO A 536 16.16 6.15 -29.03
N GLU A 537 16.64 5.19 -28.24
CA GLU A 537 16.12 4.86 -26.91
C GLU A 537 16.85 5.57 -25.77
N HIS A 538 17.87 6.39 -26.06
CA HIS A 538 18.76 6.97 -25.03
C HIS A 538 18.02 7.71 -23.92
N GLN A 539 16.93 8.41 -24.23
CA GLN A 539 16.14 9.16 -23.24
C GLN A 539 15.61 8.28 -22.10
N PHE A 540 15.31 7.01 -22.37
CA PHE A 540 14.80 6.05 -21.38
C PHE A 540 15.91 5.41 -20.55
N TRP A 541 17.15 5.52 -21.02
CA TRP A 541 18.37 5.02 -20.39
C TRP A 541 19.22 6.14 -19.77
N LEU A 542 18.81 7.39 -19.96
CA LEU A 542 19.53 8.58 -19.53
C LEU A 542 19.95 8.54 -18.05
N PRO A 543 19.13 8.09 -17.09
CA PRO A 543 19.58 7.99 -15.69
C PRO A 543 20.81 7.11 -15.54
N ILE A 544 20.85 5.96 -16.23
CA ILE A 544 21.98 5.03 -16.18
C ILE A 544 23.20 5.65 -16.87
N ILE A 545 23.01 6.29 -18.02
CA ILE A 545 24.08 7.00 -18.74
C ILE A 545 24.70 8.08 -17.85
N LEU A 546 23.86 8.85 -17.14
CA LEU A 546 24.30 9.97 -16.31
C LEU A 546 24.91 9.56 -14.98
N THR A 547 24.59 8.38 -14.41
CA THR A 547 25.26 7.86 -13.20
C THR A 547 26.78 7.86 -13.38
N TRP A 548 27.23 7.63 -14.60
CA TRP A 548 28.64 7.58 -14.97
C TRP A 548 29.26 8.95 -15.28
N PHE A 549 28.44 9.94 -15.68
CA PHE A 549 28.90 11.31 -15.97
C PHE A 549 29.24 12.11 -14.71
N ASN A 550 28.60 11.86 -13.56
CA ASN A 550 28.97 12.55 -12.32
C ASN A 550 30.38 12.16 -11.79
N GLY A 551 31.04 11.17 -12.41
CA GLY A 551 32.45 10.85 -12.21
C GLY A 551 33.42 11.53 -13.19
N PHE A 552 32.90 12.17 -14.26
CA PHE A 552 33.69 12.86 -15.28
C PHE A 552 33.14 14.28 -15.47
N ASP A 553 33.75 15.24 -14.80
CA ASP A 553 33.57 16.66 -15.13
C ASP A 553 33.95 16.88 -16.59
N TYR A 554 32.94 17.08 -17.46
CA TYR A 554 33.12 17.78 -18.72
C TYR A 554 32.28 19.05 -18.70
N PRO A 555 32.86 20.22 -19.05
CA PRO A 555 32.16 21.48 -19.00
C PRO A 555 31.09 21.56 -20.11
N SER A 556 29.93 22.07 -19.68
CA SER A 556 28.79 22.66 -20.44
C SER A 556 28.86 22.69 -21.96
#